data_AF-A0A634WSK2-F1
#
_entry.id   AF-A0A634WSK2-F1
#
_cell.length_a   1.000
_cell.length_b   1.000
_cell.length_c   1.000
_cell.angle_alpha   90.00
_cell.angle_beta   90.00
_cell.angle_gamma   90.00
#
_symmetry.space_group_name_H-M   'P 1'
#
loop_
_entity.id
_entity.type
_entity.pdbx_description
1 polymer ?
#
loop_
_entity_poly.entity_id
_entity_poly.type
_entity_poly.pdbx_seq_one_letter_code
_entity_poly.pdbx_strand_id
1 'polypeptide(L)' 'MKSEELAQLRYQEMCRIVGDVVFAMVAEGHETKRVAIADVIRTEISKGLDKWDVDQIQVMELAVKLLEE' A
#
# COMPACT_ATOMS: atom_id res chain seq x y z
N MET A 1 19.41 12.24 14.23
CA MET A 1 19.47 10.81 14.64
C MET A 1 18.25 10.36 15.44
N LYS A 2 18.16 10.40 16.79
CA LYS A 2 17.01 9.83 17.53
C LYS A 2 15.62 10.36 17.11
N SER A 3 15.53 11.62 16.70
CA SER A 3 14.24 12.23 16.28
C SER A 3 13.79 11.82 14.89
N GLU A 4 14.72 11.54 13.97
CA GLU A 4 14.40 11.21 12.57
C GLU A 4 13.98 9.75 12.44
N GLU A 5 14.67 8.84 13.15
CA GLU A 5 14.26 7.43 13.24
C GLU A 5 12.86 7.29 13.86
N LEU A 6 12.57 8.08 14.91
CA LEU A 6 11.25 8.08 15.53
C LEU A 6 10.16 8.64 14.58
N ALA A 7 10.50 9.64 13.77
CA ALA A 7 9.60 10.17 12.76
C ALA A 7 9.34 9.15 11.64
N GLN A 8 10.38 8.43 11.20
CA GLN A 8 10.26 7.37 10.19
C GLN A 8 9.40 6.21 10.69
N LEU A 9 9.59 5.77 11.95
CA LEU A 9 8.75 4.73 12.56
C LEU A 9 7.29 5.15 12.65
N ARG A 10 7.02 6.39 13.07
CA ARG A 10 5.65 6.94 13.10
C ARG A 10 5.02 7.01 11.71
N TYR A 11 5.81 7.38 10.71
CA TYR A 11 5.35 7.43 9.32
C TYR A 11 4.99 6.04 8.79
N GLN A 12 5.84 5.03 9.03
CA GLN A 12 5.57 3.64 8.66
C GLN A 12 4.31 3.11 9.34
N GLU A 13 4.15 3.37 10.65
CA GLU A 13 2.97 2.96 11.41
C GLU A 13 1.69 3.64 10.88
N MET A 14 1.76 4.93 10.56
CA MET A 14 0.66 5.65 9.93
C MET A 14 0.30 5.04 8.56
N CYS A 15 1.28 4.73 7.72
CA CYS A 15 1.03 4.07 6.43
C CYS A 15 0.34 2.71 6.61
N ARG A 16 0.76 1.93 7.61
CA ARG A 16 0.15 0.64 7.92
C ARG A 16 -1.32 0.79 8.34
N ILE A 17 -1.60 1.69 9.26
CA ILE A 17 -2.97 1.95 9.76
C ILE A 17 -3.88 2.43 8.62
N VAL A 18 -3.40 3.36 7.79
CA VAL A 18 -4.17 3.86 6.64
C VAL A 18 -4.46 2.74 5.64
N GLY A 19 -3.48 1.88 5.36
CA GLY A 19 -3.66 0.71 4.51
C GLY A 19 -4.76 -0.22 5.04
N ASP A 20 -4.68 -0.61 6.32
CA ASP A 20 -5.64 -1.50 6.97
C ASP A 20 -7.08 -0.97 6.90
N VAL A 21 -7.28 0.31 7.20
CA VAL A 21 -8.60 0.96 7.10
C VAL A 21 -9.12 0.94 5.67
N VAL A 22 -8.28 1.22 4.68
CA VAL A 22 -8.68 1.18 3.26
C VAL A 22 -9.11 -0.23 2.84
N PHE A 23 -8.39 -1.27 3.24
CA PHE A 23 -8.78 -2.65 2.96
C PHE A 23 -10.07 -3.05 3.69
N ALA A 24 -10.25 -2.66 4.95
CA ALA A 24 -11.49 -2.90 5.69
C ALA A 24 -12.69 -2.20 5.02
N MET A 25 -12.53 -0.96 4.56
CA MET A 25 -13.58 -0.24 3.82
C MET A 25 -13.99 -0.97 2.54
N VAL A 26 -13.03 -1.57 1.83
CA VAL A 26 -13.30 -2.39 0.65
C VAL A 26 -14.08 -3.65 1.02
N ALA A 27 -13.65 -4.37 2.06
CA ALA A 27 -14.28 -5.60 2.53
C ALA A 27 -15.73 -5.39 3.03
N GLU A 28 -16.00 -4.24 3.63
CA GLU A 28 -17.34 -3.84 4.09
C GLU A 28 -18.26 -3.37 2.94
N GLY A 29 -17.76 -3.29 1.71
CA GLY A 29 -18.54 -2.92 0.54
C GLY A 29 -18.82 -1.43 0.41
N HIS A 30 -18.09 -0.57 1.14
CA HIS A 30 -18.18 0.88 0.93
C HIS A 30 -17.76 1.23 -0.49
N GLU A 31 -18.42 2.23 -1.07
CA GLU A 31 -18.10 2.73 -2.41
C GLU A 31 -16.68 3.32 -2.40
N THR A 32 -15.74 2.47 -2.78
CA THR A 32 -14.31 2.73 -2.77
C THR A 32 -13.83 2.64 -4.21
N LYS A 33 -12.96 3.56 -4.62
CA LYS A 33 -12.32 3.49 -5.95
C LYS A 33 -11.22 2.42 -5.93
N ARG A 34 -11.56 1.18 -5.59
CA ARG A 34 -10.64 0.02 -5.48
C ARG A 34 -9.78 -0.10 -6.73
N VAL A 35 -10.43 0.05 -7.88
CA VAL A 35 -9.79 0.11 -9.20
C VAL A 35 -8.74 1.21 -9.28
N ALA A 36 -9.04 2.42 -8.80
CA ALA A 36 -8.05 3.52 -8.80
C ALA A 36 -6.87 3.26 -7.86
N ILE A 37 -7.09 2.60 -6.72
CA ILE A 37 -6.01 2.23 -5.80
C ILE A 37 -5.13 1.13 -6.44
N ALA A 38 -5.75 0.10 -7.02
CA ALA A 38 -5.06 -0.94 -7.77
C ALA A 38 -4.27 -0.37 -8.95
N ASP A 39 -4.82 0.59 -9.69
CA ASP A 39 -4.15 1.26 -10.81
C ASP A 39 -2.90 2.03 -10.36
N VAL A 40 -2.98 2.74 -9.24
CA VAL A 40 -1.84 3.44 -8.65
C VAL A 40 -0.77 2.44 -8.21
N ILE A 41 -1.16 1.35 -7.53
CA ILE A 41 -0.21 0.32 -7.10
C ILE A 41 0.46 -0.35 -8.31
N ARG A 42 -0.28 -0.68 -9.38
CA ARG A 42 0.29 -1.22 -10.62
C ARG A 42 1.26 -0.24 -11.29
N THR A 43 0.96 1.06 -11.27
CA THR A 43 1.86 2.12 -11.77
C THR A 43 3.14 2.24 -10.92
N GLU A 44 3.05 1.99 -9.63
CA GLU A 44 4.23 1.96 -8.77
C GLU A 44 5.07 0.68 -8.97
N ILE A 45 4.42 -0.48 -9.16
CA ILE A 45 5.11 -1.74 -9.53
C ILE A 45 5.85 -1.59 -10.86
N SER A 46 5.27 -0.89 -11.84
CA SER A 46 5.92 -0.70 -13.15
C SER A 46 7.21 0.12 -13.11
N LYS A 47 7.48 0.82 -11.99
CA LYS A 47 8.77 1.47 -11.75
C LYS A 47 9.87 0.46 -11.38
N GLY A 48 9.49 -0.78 -11.06
CA GLY A 48 10.38 -1.91 -10.89
C GLY A 48 11.40 -1.74 -9.76
N LEU A 49 12.52 -2.45 -9.92
CA LEU A 49 13.59 -2.54 -8.91
C LEU A 49 14.38 -1.24 -8.70
N ASP A 50 14.11 -0.21 -9.50
CA ASP A 50 14.71 1.11 -9.33
C ASP A 50 14.16 1.85 -8.10
N LYS A 51 12.97 1.46 -7.63
CA LYS A 51 12.30 2.07 -6.48
C LYS A 51 11.98 1.09 -5.35
N TRP A 52 11.68 -0.17 -5.70
CA TRP A 52 11.16 -1.16 -4.76
C TRP A 52 12.03 -2.41 -4.77
N ASP A 53 12.19 -3.07 -3.63
CA ASP A 53 12.80 -4.39 -3.62
C ASP A 53 11.80 -5.48 -4.04
N VAL A 54 12.31 -6.70 -4.25
CA VAL A 54 11.50 -7.84 -4.71
C VAL A 54 10.36 -8.16 -3.72
N ASP A 55 10.61 -8.07 -2.43
CA ASP A 55 9.62 -8.40 -1.40
C ASP A 55 8.51 -7.34 -1.36
N GLN A 56 8.86 -6.07 -1.52
CA GLN A 56 7.92 -4.96 -1.65
C GLN A 56 7.02 -5.11 -2.87
N ILE A 57 7.59 -5.46 -4.03
CA ILE A 57 6.82 -5.71 -5.25
C ILE A 57 5.84 -6.86 -5.04
N GLN A 58 6.27 -7.97 -4.43
CA GLN A 58 5.39 -9.12 -4.15
C GLN A 58 4.21 -8.77 -3.23
N VAL A 59 4.46 -7.97 -2.18
CA VAL A 59 3.40 -7.51 -1.27
C VAL A 59 2.43 -6.57 -2.00
N MET A 60 2.94 -5.69 -2.87
CA MET A 60 2.11 -4.81 -3.69
C MET A 60 1.26 -5.57 -4.71
N GLU A 61 1.78 -6.64 -5.31
CA GLU A 61 1.00 -7.53 -6.19
C GLU A 61 -0.13 -8.23 -5.43
N LEU A 62 0.11 -8.66 -4.18
CA LEU A 62 -0.95 -9.24 -3.34
C LEU A 62 -2.04 -8.20 -3.02
N ALA A 63 -1.64 -6.96 -2.71
CA ALA A 63 -2.57 -5.86 -2.49
C ALA A 63 -3.46 -5.58 -3.71
N VAL A 64 -2.91 -5.62 -4.92
CA VAL A 64 -3.70 -5.46 -6.17
C VAL A 64 -4.74 -6.57 -6.29
N LYS A 65 -4.36 -7.83 -6.06
CA LYS A 65 -5.29 -8.97 -6.13
C LYS A 65 -6.47 -8.80 -5.16
N LEU A 66 -6.19 -8.42 -3.92
CA LEU A 66 -7.22 -8.19 -2.90
C LEU A 66 -8.18 -7.04 -3.24
N LEU A 67 -7.72 -6.04 -4.02
CA LEU A 67 -8.56 -4.91 -4.42
C LEU A 67 -9.42 -5.20 -5.67
N GLU A 68 -9.09 -6.26 -6.42
CA GLU A 68 -9.77 -6.69 -7.66
C GLU A 68 -10.77 -7.84 -7.45
N GLU A 69 -10.77 -8.47 -6.27
CA GLU A 69 -11.79 -9.46 -5.82
C GLU A 69 -13.15 -8.82 -5.51
#